data_AF-G9FFX5-F1
#
_entry.id   AF-G9FFX5-F1
#
_cell.length_a   1.000
_cell.length_b   1.000
_cell.length_c   1.000
_cell.angle_alpha   90.00
_cell.angle_beta   90.00
_cell.angle_gamma   90.00
#
_symmetry.space_group_name_H-M   'P 1'
#
loop_
_entity.id
_entity.type
_entity.pdbx_description
1 polymer ?
#
loop_
_entity_poly.entity_id
_entity_poly.type
_entity_poly.pdbx_seq_one_letter_code
_entity_poly.pdbx_strand_id
1 'polypeptide(L)'
;MKTKKVVVGAIAASMLSLSAFPGSAVAAGETVQISASKETAKAGETFSVEVSLADVPSSGIQGIDFSIEFDSSLITITSVEEGTLVKNAAASDPTADGVKLFSAYAPEGKNYVNVAWSNSYTDPSYWIKSDGVFCVINGTVNDGVTSGTADIKLGAIKRETRPESGSDNGSVGIGYAKDGKSYSYDVNVTNGSVEIGQPTTTSTTTTPGTTSGGSGKYLKGDANESGDVNMADAVAIMRFQADPDSYGLTAQGKINGDVVGNGDGVTNNDALQIQKYEAGIVTEL
;
A
#
# COMPACT_ATOMS: atom_id res chain seq x y z
N MET A 1 36.33 -9.38 3.68
CA MET A 1 34.93 -9.54 4.12
C MET A 1 34.23 -10.44 3.10
N LYS A 2 33.70 -11.59 3.51
CA LYS A 2 33.04 -12.55 2.61
C LYS A 2 31.55 -12.19 2.56
N THR A 3 31.07 -11.73 1.41
CA THR A 3 29.65 -11.49 1.14
C THR A 3 28.89 -12.81 1.26
N LYS A 4 28.01 -12.91 2.25
CA LYS A 4 27.11 -14.04 2.40
C LYS A 4 26.00 -13.88 1.34
N LYS A 5 26.06 -14.68 0.27
CA LYS A 5 24.95 -14.81 -0.68
C LYS A 5 23.77 -15.42 0.07
N VAL A 6 22.65 -14.70 0.11
CA VAL A 6 21.37 -15.20 0.63
C VAL A 6 20.88 -16.26 -0.34
N VAL A 7 20.83 -17.51 0.12
CA VAL A 7 20.23 -18.63 -0.63
C VAL A 7 18.74 -18.64 -0.29
N VAL A 8 17.93 -18.03 -1.15
CA VAL A 8 16.46 -18.17 -1.09
C VAL A 8 16.11 -19.57 -1.64
N GLY A 9 15.36 -20.33 -0.86
CA GLY A 9 15.28 -21.79 -0.93
C GLY A 9 14.81 -22.40 -2.25
N ALA A 10 15.62 -23.33 -2.77
CA ALA A 10 15.41 -24.05 -4.03
C ALA A 10 14.40 -25.23 -3.97
N ILE A 11 13.46 -25.27 -3.01
CA ILE A 11 12.49 -26.39 -2.90
C ILE A 11 11.05 -25.99 -3.31
N ALA A 12 10.74 -24.71 -3.48
CA ALA A 12 9.37 -24.26 -3.84
C ALA A 12 9.04 -24.33 -5.36
N ALA A 13 10.04 -24.56 -6.22
CA ALA A 13 9.89 -24.44 -7.68
C ALA A 13 8.91 -25.47 -8.32
N SER A 14 8.64 -26.61 -7.68
CA SER A 14 7.68 -27.59 -8.19
C SER A 14 6.22 -27.29 -7.79
N MET A 15 5.98 -26.57 -6.70
CA MET A 15 4.63 -26.33 -6.17
C MET A 15 3.91 -25.15 -6.82
N LEU A 16 4.64 -24.17 -7.35
CA LEU A 16 4.07 -22.98 -8.00
C LEU A 16 3.65 -23.21 -9.47
N SER A 17 3.86 -24.43 -10.00
CA SER A 17 3.42 -24.82 -11.34
C SER A 17 1.91 -25.14 -11.43
N LEU A 18 1.25 -25.34 -10.29
CA LEU A 18 -0.20 -25.54 -10.22
C LEU A 18 -0.86 -24.24 -9.77
N SER A 19 -1.61 -23.60 -10.67
CA SER A 19 -2.63 -22.63 -10.26
C SER A 19 -3.56 -23.30 -9.23
N ALA A 20 -3.98 -22.58 -8.19
CA ALA A 20 -5.07 -23.05 -7.34
C ALA A 20 -6.43 -23.09 -8.08
N PHE A 21 -6.52 -22.52 -9.29
CA PHE A 21 -7.77 -22.21 -9.99
C PHE A 21 -7.76 -22.42 -11.52
N PRO A 22 -7.22 -23.50 -12.10
CA PRO A 22 -7.28 -23.70 -13.55
C PRO A 22 -8.72 -24.07 -13.98
N GLY A 23 -9.40 -23.17 -14.70
CA GLY A 23 -10.72 -23.42 -15.29
C GLY A 23 -11.90 -23.27 -14.32
N SER A 24 -11.78 -22.39 -13.33
CA SER A 24 -12.81 -22.12 -12.31
C SER A 24 -14.11 -21.54 -12.88
N ALA A 25 -15.22 -21.86 -12.22
CA ALA A 25 -16.45 -21.07 -12.36
C ALA A 25 -16.31 -19.75 -11.57
N VAL A 26 -16.92 -18.67 -12.05
CA VAL A 26 -16.95 -17.40 -11.31
C VAL A 26 -17.93 -17.52 -10.13
N ALA A 27 -17.48 -17.18 -8.93
CA ALA A 27 -18.36 -17.00 -7.77
C ALA A 27 -19.23 -15.76 -8.03
N ALA A 28 -20.53 -15.97 -8.26
CA ALA A 28 -21.40 -14.94 -8.81
C ALA A 28 -21.51 -13.70 -7.89
N GLY A 29 -21.05 -12.54 -8.36
CA GLY A 29 -21.30 -11.23 -7.76
C GLY A 29 -20.41 -10.85 -6.57
N GLU A 30 -19.35 -11.60 -6.31
CA GLU A 30 -18.41 -11.33 -5.21
C GLU A 30 -17.06 -10.86 -5.76
N THR A 31 -16.69 -9.61 -5.48
CA THR A 31 -15.40 -9.00 -5.86
C THR A 31 -14.53 -8.81 -4.62
N VAL A 32 -13.29 -9.33 -4.66
CA VAL A 32 -12.28 -9.10 -3.63
C VAL A 32 -11.37 -7.95 -4.07
N GLN A 33 -11.08 -7.03 -3.15
CA GLN A 33 -10.07 -6.00 -3.36
C GLN A 33 -8.70 -6.54 -2.92
N ILE A 34 -7.67 -6.33 -3.75
CA ILE A 34 -6.28 -6.50 -3.33
C ILE A 34 -5.52 -5.20 -3.59
N SER A 35 -4.84 -4.69 -2.57
CA SER A 35 -4.15 -3.40 -2.63
C SER A 35 -2.76 -3.45 -2.01
N ALA A 36 -1.78 -2.82 -2.65
CA ALA A 36 -0.48 -2.56 -2.03
C ALA A 36 -0.40 -1.10 -1.51
N SER A 37 0.20 -0.91 -0.34
CA SER A 37 0.38 0.42 0.27
C SER A 37 1.36 1.30 -0.53
N LYS A 38 1.37 2.59 -0.20
CA LYS A 38 2.32 3.56 -0.73
C LYS A 38 3.26 3.98 0.39
N GLU A 39 4.56 3.93 0.12
CA GLU A 39 5.62 4.18 1.08
C GLU A 39 6.61 5.22 0.57
N THR A 40 7.51 5.66 1.45
CA THR A 40 8.64 6.53 1.10
C THR A 40 9.92 6.00 1.70
N ALA A 41 11.01 6.00 0.92
CA ALA A 41 12.34 5.61 1.40
C ALA A 41 13.46 6.31 0.61
N LYS A 42 14.59 6.57 1.27
CA LYS A 42 15.78 7.12 0.59
C LYS A 42 16.66 6.02 0.01
N ALA A 43 17.59 6.41 -0.86
CA ALA A 43 18.64 5.53 -1.36
C ALA A 43 19.32 4.75 -0.21
N GLY A 44 19.39 3.43 -0.33
CA GLY A 44 19.98 2.54 0.66
C GLY A 44 19.10 2.24 1.88
N GLU A 45 17.95 2.91 2.05
CA GLU A 45 17.01 2.63 3.14
C GLU A 45 16.06 1.48 2.78
N THR A 46 15.64 0.76 3.83
CA THR A 46 14.63 -0.29 3.73
C THR A 46 13.22 0.29 3.72
N PHE A 47 12.29 -0.39 3.04
CA PHE A 47 10.86 -0.11 3.07
C PHE A 47 10.06 -1.38 3.31
N SER A 48 8.80 -1.20 3.74
CA SER A 48 7.83 -2.29 3.91
C SER A 48 6.50 -1.88 3.31
N VAL A 49 6.06 -2.56 2.25
CA VAL A 49 4.77 -2.33 1.59
C VAL A 49 3.80 -3.41 2.04
N GLU A 50 2.66 -3.01 2.59
CA GLU A 50 1.60 -3.93 2.99
C GLU A 50 0.71 -4.27 1.80
N VAL A 51 0.49 -5.56 1.54
CA VAL A 51 -0.53 -6.04 0.61
C VAL A 51 -1.74 -6.49 1.43
N SER A 52 -2.86 -5.81 1.22
CA SER A 52 -4.10 -6.00 1.99
C SER A 52 -5.24 -6.52 1.11
N LEU A 53 -6.15 -7.25 1.75
CA LEU A 53 -7.42 -7.67 1.19
C LEU A 53 -8.55 -6.86 1.83
N ALA A 54 -9.54 -6.48 1.01
CA ALA A 54 -10.79 -5.91 1.48
C ALA A 54 -11.98 -6.52 0.73
N ASP A 55 -13.18 -6.34 1.30
CA ASP A 55 -14.42 -6.95 0.81
C ASP A 55 -14.34 -8.50 0.76
N VAL A 56 -13.68 -9.12 1.76
CA VAL A 56 -13.52 -10.59 1.79
C VAL A 56 -14.89 -11.27 1.93
N PRO A 57 -15.30 -12.13 0.98
CA PRO A 57 -16.59 -12.79 1.01
C PRO A 57 -16.78 -13.71 2.23
N SER A 58 -18.02 -13.81 2.71
CA SER A 58 -18.37 -14.68 3.85
C SER A 58 -18.15 -16.18 3.60
N SER A 59 -18.16 -16.57 2.32
CA SER A 59 -17.76 -17.88 1.80
C SER A 59 -16.30 -18.21 2.11
N GLY A 60 -15.46 -17.19 2.29
CA GLY A 60 -14.06 -17.29 2.66
C GLY A 60 -13.13 -17.52 1.47
N ILE A 61 -11.84 -17.34 1.71
CA ILE A 61 -10.78 -17.53 0.72
C ILE A 61 -9.90 -18.70 1.16
N GLN A 62 -9.84 -19.73 0.32
CA GLN A 62 -9.04 -20.93 0.53
C GLN A 62 -7.72 -20.90 -0.26
N GLY A 63 -7.63 -20.08 -1.31
CA GLY A 63 -6.43 -19.94 -2.11
C GLY A 63 -6.27 -18.56 -2.71
N ILE A 64 -5.03 -18.09 -2.77
CA ILE A 64 -4.61 -16.81 -3.34
C ILE A 64 -3.33 -17.03 -4.15
N ASP A 65 -3.28 -16.54 -5.39
CA ASP A 65 -2.08 -16.52 -6.22
C ASP A 65 -1.97 -15.20 -7.03
N PHE A 66 -0.83 -14.50 -6.92
CA PHE A 66 -0.56 -13.26 -7.67
C PHE A 66 0.93 -13.02 -7.86
N SER A 67 1.28 -12.07 -8.71
CA SER A 67 2.64 -11.58 -8.93
C SER A 67 2.80 -10.15 -8.45
N ILE A 68 3.98 -9.85 -7.94
CA ILE A 68 4.45 -8.51 -7.59
C ILE A 68 5.51 -8.14 -8.62
N GLU A 69 5.24 -7.20 -9.50
CA GLU A 69 6.23 -6.66 -10.46
C GLU A 69 6.83 -5.36 -9.93
N PHE A 70 8.14 -5.19 -10.14
CA PHE A 70 8.91 -4.05 -9.65
C PHE A 70 10.05 -3.70 -10.60
N ASP A 71 10.63 -2.51 -10.48
CA ASP A 71 11.83 -2.14 -11.24
C ASP A 71 13.10 -2.41 -10.43
N SER A 72 13.86 -3.44 -10.82
CA SER A 72 15.11 -3.81 -10.15
C SER A 72 16.24 -2.81 -10.32
N SER A 73 16.12 -1.83 -11.22
CA SER A 73 17.04 -0.70 -11.30
C SER A 73 16.82 0.30 -10.16
N LEU A 74 15.61 0.39 -9.62
CA LEU A 74 15.22 1.33 -8.56
C LEU A 74 15.29 0.70 -7.16
N ILE A 75 14.74 -0.51 -7.01
CA ILE A 75 14.56 -1.18 -5.72
C ILE A 75 14.94 -2.65 -5.80
N THR A 76 15.31 -3.22 -4.65
CA THR A 76 15.51 -4.66 -4.47
C THR A 76 14.50 -5.19 -3.46
N ILE A 77 13.68 -6.17 -3.84
CA ILE A 77 12.83 -6.90 -2.90
C ILE A 77 13.68 -7.93 -2.15
N THR A 78 13.66 -7.86 -0.82
CA THR A 78 14.49 -8.69 0.07
C THR A 78 13.73 -9.86 0.66
N SER A 79 12.48 -9.66 1.07
CA SER A 79 11.57 -10.72 1.51
C SER A 79 10.12 -10.37 1.21
N VAL A 80 9.28 -11.40 1.14
CA VAL A 80 7.82 -11.25 1.23
C VAL A 80 7.37 -12.16 2.36
N GLU A 81 6.77 -11.57 3.38
CA GLU A 81 6.45 -12.22 4.65
C GLU A 81 4.95 -12.30 4.87
N GLU A 82 4.53 -13.26 5.69
CA GLU A 82 3.12 -13.46 6.02
C GLU A 82 2.55 -12.26 6.77
N GLY A 83 1.44 -11.75 6.27
CA GLY A 83 0.62 -10.76 6.95
C GLY A 83 -0.20 -11.41 8.07
N THR A 84 -0.96 -10.57 8.77
CA THR A 84 -1.77 -11.01 9.91
C THR A 84 -2.87 -11.99 9.50
N LEU A 85 -3.46 -11.83 8.31
CA LEU A 85 -4.50 -12.74 7.80
C LEU A 85 -3.97 -14.17 7.63
N VAL A 86 -2.81 -14.30 7.01
CA VAL A 86 -2.18 -15.60 6.74
C VAL A 86 -1.79 -16.30 8.03
N LYS A 87 -1.18 -15.57 8.98
CA LYS A 87 -0.78 -16.13 10.28
C LYS A 87 -1.98 -16.69 11.06
N ASN A 88 -3.11 -15.98 11.05
CA ASN A 88 -4.32 -16.40 11.74
C ASN A 88 -4.95 -17.64 11.09
N ALA A 89 -5.02 -17.67 9.75
CA ALA A 89 -5.54 -18.82 9.02
C ALA A 89 -4.63 -20.06 9.17
N ALA A 90 -3.30 -19.87 9.12
CA ALA A 90 -2.33 -20.94 9.26
C ALA A 90 -2.30 -21.56 10.66
N ALA A 91 -2.46 -20.75 11.73
CA ALA A 91 -2.52 -21.25 13.11
C ALA A 91 -3.66 -22.24 13.34
N SER A 92 -4.66 -22.25 12.46
CA SER A 92 -5.81 -23.12 12.55
C SER A 92 -5.66 -24.38 11.66
N ASP A 93 -4.72 -24.42 10.69
CA ASP A 93 -4.56 -25.55 9.77
C ASP A 93 -3.73 -26.69 10.41
N PRO A 94 -4.27 -27.91 10.55
CA PRO A 94 -3.58 -29.03 11.17
C PRO A 94 -2.39 -29.59 10.35
N THR A 95 -2.20 -29.13 9.11
CA THR A 95 -1.09 -29.51 8.23
C THR A 95 0.05 -28.49 8.19
N ALA A 96 -0.11 -27.35 8.87
CA ALA A 96 0.87 -26.26 8.89
C ALA A 96 2.27 -26.70 9.37
N ASP A 97 2.35 -27.76 10.19
CA ASP A 97 3.60 -28.33 10.68
C ASP A 97 4.42 -29.08 9.59
N GLY A 98 3.79 -29.46 8.48
CA GLY A 98 4.41 -30.26 7.41
C GLY A 98 4.46 -29.60 6.03
N VAL A 99 3.66 -28.55 5.80
CA VAL A 99 3.57 -27.86 4.50
C VAL A 99 3.57 -26.34 4.72
N LYS A 100 4.40 -25.64 3.95
CA LYS A 100 4.35 -24.17 3.90
C LYS A 100 3.11 -23.73 3.14
N LEU A 101 2.12 -23.21 3.86
CA LEU A 101 0.88 -22.71 3.28
C LEU A 101 1.09 -21.42 2.49
N PHE A 102 2.03 -20.58 2.92
CA PHE A 102 2.45 -19.36 2.23
C PHE A 102 3.80 -19.56 1.53
N SER A 103 3.90 -19.05 0.31
CA SER A 103 5.13 -19.08 -0.47
C SER A 103 5.32 -17.80 -1.27
N ALA A 104 6.56 -17.34 -1.33
CA ALA A 104 7.00 -16.27 -2.22
C ALA A 104 8.22 -16.76 -3.00
N TYR A 105 8.21 -16.52 -4.31
CA TYR A 105 9.24 -16.99 -5.23
C TYR A 105 9.63 -15.89 -6.21
N ALA A 106 10.89 -15.49 -6.14
CA ALA A 106 11.51 -14.56 -7.08
C ALA A 106 12.45 -15.34 -8.01
N PRO A 107 12.11 -15.53 -9.30
CA PRO A 107 13.03 -16.17 -10.23
C PRO A 107 14.26 -15.30 -10.47
N GLU A 108 15.42 -15.94 -10.63
CA GLU A 108 16.70 -15.24 -10.82
C GLU A 108 16.66 -14.36 -12.10
N GLY A 109 17.09 -13.11 -11.95
CA GLY A 109 17.14 -12.14 -13.05
C GLY A 109 15.78 -11.68 -13.57
N LYS A 110 14.69 -11.94 -12.82
CA LYS A 110 13.35 -11.47 -13.14
C LYS A 110 12.92 -10.35 -12.19
N ASN A 111 12.11 -9.46 -12.75
CA ASN A 111 11.59 -8.27 -12.08
C ASN A 111 10.20 -8.53 -11.46
N TYR A 112 10.00 -9.73 -10.94
CA TYR A 112 8.77 -10.09 -10.26
C TYR A 112 8.97 -11.12 -9.15
N VAL A 113 8.06 -11.12 -8.17
CA VAL A 113 7.92 -12.14 -7.14
C VAL A 113 6.52 -12.74 -7.24
N ASN A 114 6.43 -14.05 -7.45
CA ASN A 114 5.16 -14.77 -7.38
C ASN A 114 4.85 -15.12 -5.93
N VAL A 115 3.63 -14.83 -5.49
CA VAL A 115 3.12 -15.13 -4.16
C VAL A 115 1.96 -16.10 -4.29
N ALA A 116 1.98 -17.15 -3.48
CA ALA A 116 0.87 -18.09 -3.39
C ALA A 116 0.60 -18.46 -1.94
N TRP A 117 -0.68 -18.54 -1.60
CA TRP A 117 -1.16 -19.10 -0.36
C TRP A 117 -2.30 -20.08 -0.65
N SER A 118 -2.34 -21.20 0.08
CA SER A 118 -3.45 -22.13 0.01
C SER A 118 -3.67 -22.83 1.33
N ASN A 119 -4.93 -23.10 1.65
CA ASN A 119 -5.35 -23.96 2.75
C ASN A 119 -5.95 -25.26 2.18
N SER A 120 -5.51 -26.41 2.68
CA SER A 120 -5.95 -27.71 2.13
C SER A 120 -7.25 -28.24 2.77
N TYR A 121 -7.71 -27.61 3.84
CA TYR A 121 -8.87 -28.05 4.61
C TYR A 121 -10.18 -27.65 3.94
N THR A 122 -11.16 -28.55 3.99
CA THR A 122 -12.47 -28.35 3.36
C THR A 122 -13.46 -27.58 4.24
N ASP A 123 -13.17 -27.44 5.55
CA ASP A 123 -13.98 -26.62 6.45
C ASP A 123 -13.63 -25.13 6.30
N PRO A 124 -14.57 -24.28 5.84
CA PRO A 124 -14.32 -22.86 5.64
C PRO A 124 -13.97 -22.10 6.92
N SER A 125 -14.20 -22.65 8.12
CA SER A 125 -13.81 -21.99 9.38
C SER A 125 -12.30 -21.75 9.50
N TYR A 126 -11.49 -22.48 8.73
CA TYR A 126 -10.03 -22.38 8.68
C TYR A 126 -9.51 -21.43 7.57
N TRP A 127 -10.42 -20.88 6.75
CA TRP A 127 -10.07 -20.03 5.61
C TRP A 127 -9.96 -18.56 6.03
N ILE A 128 -9.41 -17.72 5.14
CA ILE A 128 -9.42 -16.27 5.35
C ILE A 128 -10.87 -15.78 5.22
N LYS A 129 -11.37 -15.10 6.26
CA LYS A 129 -12.76 -14.59 6.34
C LYS A 129 -12.88 -13.12 6.75
N SER A 130 -11.75 -12.42 6.78
CA SER A 130 -11.69 -11.03 7.22
C SER A 130 -10.75 -10.23 6.34
N ASP A 131 -11.02 -8.94 6.28
CA ASP A 131 -10.15 -7.95 5.65
C ASP A 131 -8.87 -7.74 6.48
N GLY A 132 -7.82 -7.24 5.82
CA GLY A 132 -6.55 -6.91 6.46
C GLY A 132 -5.32 -7.29 5.67
N VAL A 133 -4.16 -7.27 6.33
CA VAL A 133 -2.86 -7.49 5.69
C VAL A 133 -2.65 -8.96 5.37
N PHE A 134 -2.54 -9.27 4.09
CA PHE A 134 -2.26 -10.61 3.57
C PHE A 134 -0.76 -10.92 3.57
N CYS A 135 0.07 -10.02 3.05
CA CYS A 135 1.52 -10.15 3.11
C CYS A 135 2.21 -8.79 3.23
N VAL A 136 3.48 -8.81 3.64
CA VAL A 136 4.34 -7.62 3.73
C VAL A 136 5.52 -7.82 2.80
N ILE A 137 5.70 -6.89 1.87
CA ILE A 137 6.80 -6.86 0.92
C ILE A 137 7.90 -5.99 1.54
N ASN A 138 9.03 -6.60 1.89
CA ASN A 138 10.19 -5.87 2.38
C ASN A 138 11.20 -5.69 1.26
N GLY A 139 11.80 -4.50 1.19
CA GLY A 139 12.80 -4.20 0.19
C GLY A 139 13.74 -3.09 0.62
N THR A 140 14.61 -2.71 -0.30
CA THR A 140 15.58 -1.64 -0.13
C THR A 140 15.63 -0.82 -1.41
N VAL A 141 15.68 0.50 -1.28
CA VAL A 141 15.98 1.36 -2.43
C VAL A 141 17.45 1.20 -2.79
N ASN A 142 17.74 0.95 -4.07
CA ASN A 142 19.11 0.71 -4.51
C ASN A 142 19.99 1.93 -4.24
N ASP A 143 21.25 1.66 -3.89
CA ASP A 143 22.25 2.72 -3.70
C ASP A 143 22.36 3.61 -4.95
N GLY A 144 22.44 4.92 -4.73
CA GLY A 144 22.57 5.91 -5.80
C GLY A 144 21.25 6.32 -6.48
N VAL A 145 20.13 5.68 -6.18
CA VAL A 145 18.80 6.09 -6.67
C VAL A 145 18.23 7.16 -5.73
N THR A 146 18.43 8.44 -6.06
CA THR A 146 18.13 9.55 -5.15
C THR A 146 16.74 10.15 -5.30
N SER A 147 16.03 9.83 -6.38
CA SER A 147 14.68 10.34 -6.67
C SER A 147 13.92 9.40 -7.60
N GLY A 148 12.58 9.50 -7.59
CA GLY A 148 11.69 8.78 -8.50
C GLY A 148 10.58 8.05 -7.77
N THR A 149 9.85 7.21 -8.49
CA THR A 149 8.80 6.36 -7.91
C THR A 149 9.02 4.95 -8.41
N ALA A 150 9.18 4.01 -7.48
CA ALA A 150 9.20 2.59 -7.78
C ALA A 150 7.79 2.02 -7.61
N ASP A 151 7.14 1.68 -8.72
CA ASP A 151 5.83 1.04 -8.69
C ASP A 151 5.92 -0.38 -8.11
N ILE A 152 4.93 -0.74 -7.29
CA ILE A 152 4.68 -2.11 -6.84
C ILE A 152 3.40 -2.58 -7.52
N LYS A 153 3.55 -3.27 -8.65
CA LYS A 153 2.41 -3.69 -9.48
C LYS A 153 1.96 -5.08 -9.09
N LEU A 154 0.72 -5.19 -8.67
CA LEU A 154 0.07 -6.46 -8.39
C LEU A 154 -0.58 -6.95 -9.68
N GLY A 155 -0.50 -8.25 -9.95
CA GLY A 155 -1.05 -8.80 -11.18
C GLY A 155 -1.09 -10.32 -11.21
N ALA A 156 -1.50 -10.86 -12.35
CA ALA A 156 -1.52 -12.30 -12.58
C ALA A 156 -0.12 -12.91 -12.42
N ILE A 157 -0.04 -14.12 -11.85
CA ILE A 157 1.22 -14.87 -11.83
C ILE A 157 1.79 -14.98 -13.25
N LYS A 158 3.08 -14.65 -13.41
CA LYS A 158 3.80 -14.76 -14.68
C LYS A 158 4.11 -16.21 -14.98
N ARG A 159 3.17 -16.89 -15.64
CA ARG A 159 3.28 -18.26 -16.16
C ARG A 159 2.32 -18.43 -17.34
N GLU A 160 2.57 -19.45 -18.13
CA GLU A 160 1.57 -19.96 -19.06
C GLU A 160 0.41 -20.65 -18.30
N THR A 161 -0.79 -20.62 -18.87
CA THR A 161 -2.00 -21.25 -18.31
C THR A 161 -1.85 -22.76 -18.15
N ARG A 162 -1.12 -23.40 -19.06
CA ARG A 162 -0.64 -24.79 -19.00
C ARG A 162 0.74 -24.85 -19.64
N PRO A 163 1.59 -25.83 -19.28
CA PRO A 163 2.89 -26.01 -19.92
C PRO A 163 2.76 -26.07 -21.45
N GLU A 164 3.56 -25.27 -22.14
CA GLU A 164 3.64 -25.18 -23.61
C GLU A 164 2.36 -24.66 -24.28
N SER A 165 1.48 -23.99 -23.52
CA SER A 165 0.24 -23.43 -24.08
C SER A 165 0.44 -22.16 -24.88
N GLY A 166 1.58 -21.46 -24.73
CA GLY A 166 1.83 -20.16 -25.35
C GLY A 166 0.88 -19.06 -24.90
N SER A 167 0.05 -19.34 -23.87
CA SER A 167 -1.01 -18.44 -23.39
C SER A 167 -0.72 -18.09 -21.95
N ASP A 168 -0.43 -16.82 -21.69
CA ASP A 168 -0.14 -16.32 -20.36
C ASP A 168 -1.38 -16.32 -19.47
N ASN A 169 -1.17 -16.54 -18.16
CA ASN A 169 -2.19 -16.35 -17.15
C ASN A 169 -2.60 -14.87 -17.06
N GLY A 170 -3.90 -14.59 -17.11
CA GLY A 170 -4.42 -13.22 -17.25
C GLY A 170 -4.98 -12.61 -15.97
N SER A 171 -5.19 -13.38 -14.89
CA SER A 171 -5.85 -12.91 -13.67
C SER A 171 -5.09 -13.26 -12.40
N VAL A 172 -5.27 -12.41 -11.39
CA VAL A 172 -5.00 -12.74 -9.98
C VAL A 172 -5.99 -13.83 -9.56
N GLY A 173 -5.50 -14.91 -8.95
CA GLY A 173 -6.35 -16.00 -8.49
C GLY A 173 -6.72 -15.80 -7.02
N ILE A 174 -7.98 -15.52 -6.72
CA ILE A 174 -8.51 -15.54 -5.34
C ILE A 174 -9.79 -16.36 -5.37
N GLY A 175 -9.94 -17.30 -4.45
CA GLY A 175 -11.10 -18.17 -4.48
C GLY A 175 -11.08 -19.30 -3.46
N TYR A 176 -11.92 -20.29 -3.74
CA TYR A 176 -12.02 -21.52 -2.97
C TYR A 176 -12.38 -22.73 -3.83
N ALA A 177 -12.17 -23.93 -3.31
CA ALA A 177 -12.64 -25.17 -3.89
C ALA A 177 -13.77 -25.76 -3.05
N LYS A 178 -14.82 -26.23 -3.71
CA LYS A 178 -15.94 -26.92 -3.08
C LYS A 178 -16.43 -28.04 -3.99
N ASP A 179 -16.65 -29.23 -3.43
CA ASP A 179 -17.16 -30.40 -4.14
C ASP A 179 -16.33 -30.76 -5.39
N GLY A 180 -15.00 -30.63 -5.30
CA GLY A 180 -14.06 -30.91 -6.40
C GLY A 180 -14.07 -29.88 -7.53
N LYS A 181 -14.74 -28.73 -7.33
CA LYS A 181 -14.76 -27.62 -8.27
C LYS A 181 -14.10 -26.38 -7.66
N SER A 182 -13.36 -25.65 -8.47
CA SER A 182 -12.76 -24.38 -8.11
C SER A 182 -13.70 -23.21 -8.47
N TYR A 183 -13.81 -22.26 -7.55
CA TYR A 183 -14.57 -21.03 -7.68
C TYR A 183 -13.62 -19.86 -7.51
N SER A 184 -13.61 -18.94 -8.48
CA SER A 184 -12.79 -17.73 -8.44
C SER A 184 -13.68 -16.51 -8.24
N TYR A 185 -13.23 -15.60 -7.37
CA TYR A 185 -13.85 -14.28 -7.22
C TYR A 185 -13.40 -13.36 -8.35
N ASP A 186 -14.21 -12.34 -8.62
CA ASP A 186 -13.70 -11.18 -9.33
C ASP A 186 -12.67 -10.48 -8.44
N VAL A 187 -11.62 -9.91 -9.03
CA VAL A 187 -10.55 -9.25 -8.28
C VAL A 187 -10.31 -7.86 -8.82
N ASN A 188 -10.42 -6.86 -7.94
CA ASN A 188 -9.99 -5.51 -8.25
C ASN A 188 -8.64 -5.23 -7.61
N VAL A 189 -7.72 -4.70 -8.42
CA VAL A 189 -6.32 -4.57 -8.07
C VAL A 189 -5.94 -3.11 -7.94
N THR A 190 -5.39 -2.73 -6.79
CA THR A 190 -4.80 -1.41 -6.55
C THR A 190 -3.30 -1.53 -6.33
N ASN A 191 -2.51 -0.95 -7.23
CA ASN A 191 -1.06 -0.98 -7.14
C ASN A 191 -0.53 -0.05 -6.03
N GLY A 192 0.61 -0.42 -5.47
CA GLY A 192 1.35 0.36 -4.49
C GLY A 192 2.54 1.05 -5.13
N SER A 193 3.31 1.76 -4.32
CA SER A 193 4.54 2.42 -4.79
C SER A 193 5.48 2.75 -3.63
N VAL A 194 6.76 2.86 -3.93
CA VAL A 194 7.74 3.49 -3.03
C VAL A 194 8.20 4.79 -3.69
N GLU A 195 7.87 5.91 -3.08
CA GLU A 195 8.44 7.21 -3.45
C GLU A 195 9.88 7.27 -2.96
N ILE A 196 10.81 7.52 -3.87
CA ILE A 196 12.24 7.49 -3.60
C ILE A 196 12.74 8.90 -3.33
N GLY A 197 13.42 9.06 -2.19
CA GLY A 197 13.98 10.32 -1.75
C GLY A 197 13.45 10.71 -0.37
N GLN A 198 13.69 11.95 0.05
CA GLN A 198 12.81 12.52 1.07
C GLN A 198 11.42 12.66 0.46
N PRO A 199 10.33 12.56 1.26
CA PRO A 199 9.09 13.16 0.83
C PRO A 199 9.46 14.59 0.45
N THR A 200 9.22 14.96 -0.81
CA THR A 200 9.21 16.37 -1.15
C THR A 200 7.96 16.88 -0.45
N THR A 201 8.09 17.25 0.83
CA THR A 201 7.33 18.40 1.26
C THR A 201 7.66 19.44 0.23
N THR A 202 6.70 19.74 -0.63
CA THR A 202 6.65 21.03 -1.29
C THR A 202 6.63 22.03 -0.13
N SER A 203 7.80 22.32 0.43
CA SER A 203 8.15 23.68 0.73
C SER A 203 8.14 24.33 -0.63
N THR A 204 7.01 24.95 -0.97
CA THR A 204 7.11 26.28 -1.54
C THR A 204 8.02 27.05 -0.61
N THR A 205 9.32 27.00 -0.91
CA THR A 205 10.28 27.98 -0.44
C THR A 205 9.87 29.27 -1.13
N THR A 206 8.79 29.90 -0.65
CA THR A 206 8.73 31.36 -0.71
C THR A 206 9.89 31.80 0.15
N THR A 207 10.94 32.24 -0.52
CA THR A 207 12.02 33.04 0.06
C THR A 207 11.47 33.90 1.20
N PRO A 208 12.14 34.00 2.37
CA PRO A 208 11.81 35.01 3.37
C PRO A 208 11.77 36.37 2.68
N GLY A 209 10.55 36.80 2.35
CA GLY A 209 10.30 38.07 1.71
C GLY A 209 10.55 39.14 2.75
N THR A 210 11.59 39.92 2.54
CA THR A 210 11.75 41.22 3.19
C THR A 210 10.46 42.02 2.96
N THR A 211 9.74 42.25 4.05
CA THR A 211 8.69 43.26 4.30
C THR A 211 8.12 44.00 3.09
N SER A 212 6.83 43.77 2.82
CA SER A 212 5.91 44.85 2.44
C SER A 212 4.52 44.53 2.98
N GLY A 213 3.99 45.40 3.83
CA GLY A 213 2.65 45.27 4.39
C GLY A 213 1.60 45.31 3.29
N GLY A 214 1.09 44.15 2.90
CA GLY A 214 -0.23 44.03 2.29
C GLY A 214 -1.26 43.95 3.40
N SER A 215 -2.28 44.80 3.36
CA SER A 215 -3.45 44.68 4.23
C SER A 215 -4.15 43.35 3.92
N GLY A 216 -3.81 42.29 4.65
CA GLY A 216 -4.38 40.97 4.43
C GLY A 216 -5.90 41.03 4.65
N LYS A 217 -6.66 40.70 3.61
CA LYS A 217 -8.11 40.61 3.68
C LYS A 217 -8.45 39.40 4.54
N TYR A 218 -9.38 39.55 5.49
CA TYR A 218 -9.86 38.41 6.25
C TYR A 218 -10.54 37.40 5.32
N LEU A 219 -9.97 36.20 5.26
CA LEU A 219 -10.52 35.04 4.58
C LEU A 219 -10.37 33.85 5.52
N LYS A 220 -11.49 33.41 6.09
CA LYS A 220 -11.51 32.33 7.08
C LYS A 220 -11.02 31.03 6.43
N GLY A 221 -9.98 30.43 7.00
CA GLY A 221 -9.29 29.25 6.48
C GLY A 221 -8.00 29.53 5.71
N ASP A 222 -7.73 30.77 5.29
CA ASP A 222 -6.55 31.14 4.50
C ASP A 222 -5.36 31.48 5.42
N ALA A 223 -4.84 30.46 6.10
CA ALA A 223 -3.78 30.59 7.10
C ALA A 223 -2.46 31.06 6.48
N ASN A 224 -2.22 30.78 5.20
CA ASN A 224 -1.00 31.18 4.48
C ASN A 224 -1.15 32.50 3.70
N GLU A 225 -2.33 33.13 3.75
CA GLU A 225 -2.66 34.41 3.09
C GLU A 225 -2.47 34.38 1.55
N SER A 226 -2.72 33.23 0.92
CA SER A 226 -2.65 33.06 -0.52
C SER A 226 -3.86 33.62 -1.27
N GLY A 227 -4.98 33.83 -0.57
CA GLY A 227 -6.27 34.23 -1.13
C GLY A 227 -7.18 33.06 -1.51
N ASP A 228 -6.72 31.82 -1.38
CA ASP A 228 -7.47 30.59 -1.62
C ASP A 228 -7.44 29.70 -0.37
N VAL A 229 -8.53 29.01 -0.06
CA VAL A 229 -8.60 28.08 1.08
C VAL A 229 -8.47 26.64 0.60
N ASN A 230 -7.37 25.96 0.93
CA ASN A 230 -7.09 24.60 0.50
C ASN A 230 -6.13 23.84 1.45
N MET A 231 -5.65 22.66 1.04
CA MET A 231 -4.73 21.84 1.84
C MET A 231 -3.43 22.56 2.25
N ALA A 232 -2.97 23.54 1.48
CA ALA A 232 -1.76 24.31 1.82
C ALA A 232 -1.93 25.12 3.12
N ASP A 233 -3.15 25.54 3.47
CA ASP A 233 -3.45 26.23 4.73
C ASP A 233 -3.40 25.27 5.91
N ALA A 234 -4.00 24.09 5.76
CA ALA A 234 -3.93 23.04 6.77
C ALA A 234 -2.47 22.63 7.05
N VAL A 235 -1.66 22.49 6.00
CA VAL A 235 -0.23 22.18 6.14
C VAL A 235 0.53 23.33 6.82
N ALA A 236 0.22 24.60 6.50
CA ALA A 236 0.84 25.75 7.15
C ALA A 236 0.58 25.76 8.67
N ILE A 237 -0.65 25.46 9.09
CA ILE A 237 -1.04 25.31 10.49
C ILE A 237 -0.28 24.16 11.16
N MET A 238 -0.26 22.97 10.55
CA MET A 238 0.43 21.79 11.13
C MET A 238 1.93 22.03 11.28
N ARG A 239 2.57 22.72 10.33
CA ARG A 239 3.99 23.09 10.41
C ARG A 239 4.26 24.12 11.50
N PHE A 240 3.43 25.16 11.59
CA PHE A 240 3.50 26.16 12.66
C PHE A 240 3.41 25.49 14.04
N GLN A 241 2.53 24.50 14.22
CA GLN A 241 2.39 23.79 15.49
C GLN A 241 3.56 22.85 15.79
N ALA A 242 4.23 22.31 14.76
CA ALA A 242 5.37 21.42 14.93
C ALA A 242 6.66 22.19 15.29
N ASP A 243 6.90 23.33 14.63
CA ASP A 243 8.07 24.17 14.84
C ASP A 243 7.74 25.65 14.52
N PRO A 244 7.21 26.41 15.50
CA PRO A 244 6.82 27.80 15.31
C PRO A 244 7.97 28.72 14.91
N ASP A 245 9.20 28.38 15.31
CA ASP A 245 10.40 29.21 15.09
C ASP A 245 10.80 29.17 13.60
N SER A 246 10.70 28.00 12.97
CA SER A 246 10.99 27.82 11.54
C SER A 246 9.80 28.13 10.63
N TYR A 247 8.55 27.99 11.14
CA TYR A 247 7.32 28.05 10.32
C TYR A 247 6.26 29.00 10.90
N GLY A 248 6.70 30.17 11.38
CA GLY A 248 5.80 31.17 11.96
C GLY A 248 4.69 31.62 10.99
N LEU A 249 3.45 31.65 11.47
CA LEU A 249 2.34 32.36 10.81
C LEU A 249 2.40 33.86 11.13
N THR A 250 1.99 34.70 10.18
CA THR A 250 1.83 36.15 10.44
C THR A 250 0.67 36.38 11.42
N ALA A 251 0.51 37.62 11.90
CA ALA A 251 -0.65 37.97 12.71
C ALA A 251 -1.99 37.75 11.97
N GLN A 252 -2.04 38.05 10.66
CA GLN A 252 -3.26 37.87 9.87
C GLN A 252 -3.48 36.40 9.51
N GLY A 253 -2.43 35.65 9.17
CA GLY A 253 -2.50 34.20 8.96
C GLY A 253 -3.01 33.47 10.20
N LYS A 254 -2.64 33.93 11.40
CA LYS A 254 -3.21 33.42 12.67
C LYS A 254 -4.69 33.73 12.82
N ILE A 255 -5.14 34.92 12.42
CA ILE A 255 -6.57 35.30 12.46
C ILE A 255 -7.38 34.49 11.42
N ASN A 256 -6.83 34.29 10.23
CA ASN A 256 -7.48 33.54 9.16
C ASN A 256 -7.53 32.03 9.48
N GLY A 257 -6.44 31.48 10.03
CA GLY A 257 -6.28 30.06 10.32
C GLY A 257 -6.93 29.58 11.62
N ASP A 258 -7.44 30.47 12.46
CA ASP A 258 -8.22 30.14 13.67
C ASP A 258 -9.71 30.05 13.27
N VAL A 259 -10.11 28.85 12.85
CA VAL A 259 -11.42 28.59 12.24
C VAL A 259 -12.40 27.91 13.20
N VAL A 260 -11.90 27.15 14.18
CA VAL A 260 -12.69 26.48 15.23
C VAL A 260 -12.28 26.98 16.62
N GLY A 261 -12.92 26.47 17.69
CA GLY A 261 -12.47 26.76 19.07
C GLY A 261 -12.79 28.16 19.62
N ASN A 262 -13.43 29.03 18.83
CA ASN A 262 -13.85 30.40 19.21
C ASN A 262 -12.67 31.34 19.53
N GLY A 263 -11.58 31.29 18.78
CA GLY A 263 -10.46 32.19 19.00
C GLY A 263 -9.47 31.69 20.06
N ASP A 264 -9.32 30.37 20.20
CA ASP A 264 -8.34 29.76 21.11
C ASP A 264 -6.92 29.75 20.52
N GLY A 265 -6.75 30.40 19.37
CA GLY A 265 -5.52 30.42 18.59
C GLY A 265 -5.49 29.27 17.60
N VAL A 266 -4.53 29.34 16.68
CA VAL A 266 -4.37 28.31 15.64
C VAL A 266 -3.93 26.98 16.25
N THR A 267 -4.72 25.92 16.02
CA THR A 267 -4.49 24.55 16.50
C THR A 267 -4.53 23.51 15.36
N ASN A 268 -4.16 22.25 15.67
CA ASN A 268 -4.33 21.16 14.70
C ASN A 268 -5.81 20.85 14.38
N ASN A 269 -6.74 21.27 15.23
CA ASN A 269 -8.17 21.12 14.95
C ASN A 269 -8.64 22.08 13.84
N ASP A 270 -8.00 23.25 13.72
CA ASP A 270 -8.23 24.18 12.61
C ASP A 270 -7.78 23.59 11.28
N ALA A 271 -6.58 22.99 11.27
CA ALA A 271 -6.08 22.27 10.10
C ALA A 271 -7.04 21.14 9.69
N LEU A 272 -7.52 20.36 10.67
CA LEU A 272 -8.49 19.30 10.42
C LEU A 272 -9.82 19.82 9.87
N GLN A 273 -10.29 20.98 10.33
CA GLN A 273 -11.51 21.60 9.83
C GLN A 273 -11.36 22.04 8.38
N ILE A 274 -10.23 22.65 8.02
CA ILE A 274 -9.91 23.03 6.62
C ILE A 274 -9.85 21.79 5.72
N GLN A 275 -9.25 20.69 6.18
CA GLN A 275 -9.22 19.42 5.44
C GLN A 275 -10.62 18.86 5.19
N LYS A 276 -11.51 18.92 6.19
CA LYS A 276 -12.90 18.49 6.05
C LYS A 276 -13.68 19.37 5.08
N TYR A 277 -13.42 20.68 5.08
CA TYR A 277 -14.06 21.63 4.18
C TYR A 277 -13.64 21.39 2.73
N GLU A 278 -12.34 21.21 2.49
CA GLU A 278 -11.82 20.87 1.16
C GLU A 278 -12.36 19.52 0.65
N ALA A 279 -12.46 18.52 1.54
CA ALA A 279 -13.02 17.21 1.21
C ALA A 279 -14.56 17.22 1.01
N GLY A 280 -15.22 18.38 1.15
CA GLY A 280 -16.66 18.53 1.01
C GLY A 280 -17.47 17.86 2.13
N ILE A 281 -16.83 17.49 3.24
CA ILE A 281 -17.45 16.85 4.40
C ILE A 281 -18.21 17.89 5.24
N VAL A 282 -17.70 19.11 5.30
CA VAL A 282 -18.36 20.27 5.91
C VAL A 282 -18.49 21.38 4.88
N THR A 283 -19.53 22.20 5.01
CA THR A 283 -19.84 23.28 4.05
C THR A 283 -19.38 24.65 4.53
N GLU A 284 -18.90 24.76 5.77
CA GLU A 284 -18.52 26.01 6.41
C GLU A 284 -17.27 25.83 7.27
N LEU A 285 -16.49 26.91 7.38
CA LEU A 285 -15.33 27.05 8.25
C LEU A 285 -15.68 27.90 9.45
#